data_AF-A0A9X0PSZ1-F1
#
_entry.id   AF-A0A9X0PSZ1-F1
#
_cell.length_a   1.000
_cell.length_b   1.000
_cell.length_c   1.000
_cell.angle_alpha   90.00
_cell.angle_beta   90.00
_cell.angle_gamma   90.00
#
_symmetry.space_group_name_H-M   'P 1'
#
loop_
_entity.id
_entity.type
_entity.pdbx_description
1 polymer ?
#
loop_
_entity_poly.entity_id
_entity_poly.type
_entity_poly.pdbx_seq_one_letter_code
_entity_poly.pdbx_strand_id
1 'polypeptide(L)' 'MRRFDALPVDARRAISGAAFQFHPQAAEKMLARGMSGKRVGEKLKATDHGNYVRTEPSR' A
#
# COMPACT_ATOMS: atom_id res chain seq x y z
N MET A 1 -11.42 -7.38 10.98
CA MET A 1 -10.56 -6.25 10.55
C MET A 1 -9.34 -5.97 11.46
N ARG A 2 -8.96 -6.85 12.41
CA ARG A 2 -7.81 -6.64 13.33
C ARG A 2 -6.47 -6.31 12.69
N ARG A 3 -6.20 -6.84 11.49
CA ARG A 3 -4.91 -6.68 10.78
C ARG A 3 -4.67 -5.25 10.31
N PHE A 4 -5.72 -4.57 9.85
CA PHE A 4 -5.61 -3.19 9.38
C PHE A 4 -5.34 -2.24 10.55
N ASP A 5 -6.06 -2.40 11.67
CA ASP A 5 -5.92 -1.55 12.86
C ASP A 5 -4.54 -1.68 13.53
N ALA A 6 -3.88 -2.83 13.37
CA ALA A 6 -2.53 -3.08 13.85
C ALA A 6 -1.43 -2.42 13.00
N LEU A 7 -1.78 -1.87 11.82
CA LEU A 7 -0.80 -1.21 10.96
C LEU A 7 -0.43 0.19 11.47
N PRO A 8 0.83 0.63 11.26
CA PRO A 8 1.23 2.01 11.48
C PRO A 8 0.34 2.99 10.71
N VAL A 9 0.15 4.18 11.28
CA VAL A 9 -0.76 5.20 10.72
C VAL A 9 -0.47 5.53 9.25
N ASP A 10 0.81 5.56 8.87
CA ASP A 10 1.22 5.88 7.49
C ASP A 10 0.84 4.78 6.50
N ALA A 11 0.95 3.50 6.90
CA ALA A 11 0.54 2.37 6.09
C ALA A 11 -0.99 2.31 5.95
N ARG A 12 -1.73 2.59 7.03
CA ARG A 12 -3.20 2.70 6.99
C ARG A 12 -3.65 3.80 6.04
N ARG A 13 -3.06 5.00 6.15
CA ARG A 13 -3.36 6.13 5.26
C ARG A 13 -3.06 5.80 3.80
N ALA A 14 -1.96 5.12 3.52
CA ALA A 14 -1.61 4.70 2.16
C ALA A 14 -2.61 3.69 1.58
N ILE A 15 -3.06 2.70 2.37
CA ILE A 15 -4.06 1.72 1.93
C ILE A 15 -5.43 2.40 1.72
N SER A 16 -5.85 3.26 2.65
CA SER A 16 -7.16 3.94 2.55
C SER A 16 -7.22 4.97 1.41
N GLY A 17 -6.08 5.57 1.05
CA GLY A 17 -6.00 6.56 -0.02
C GLY A 17 -5.60 5.99 -1.39
N ALA A 18 -5.38 4.67 -1.48
CA ALA A 18 -5.00 4.04 -2.73
C ALA A 18 -6.19 3.95 -3.71
N ALA A 19 -5.90 4.11 -4.99
CA ALA A 19 -6.89 3.97 -6.05
C ALA A 19 -7.34 2.52 -6.26
N PHE A 20 -6.53 1.54 -5.83
CA PHE A 20 -6.94 0.13 -5.78
C PHE A 20 -6.88 -0.46 -4.37
N GLN A 21 -7.61 -1.56 -4.18
CA GLN A 21 -7.78 -2.18 -2.86
C GLN A 21 -6.54 -3.00 -2.48
N PHE A 22 -5.66 -2.44 -1.64
CA PHE A 22 -4.56 -3.20 -1.05
C PHE A 22 -5.05 -4.11 0.08
N HIS A 23 -4.65 -5.38 0.04
CA HIS A 23 -4.87 -6.28 1.17
C HIS A 23 -3.90 -5.93 2.33
N PRO A 24 -4.37 -5.75 3.59
CA PRO A 24 -3.53 -5.34 4.72
C PRO A 24 -2.28 -6.20 4.97
N GLN A 25 -2.35 -7.48 4.59
CA GLN A 25 -1.23 -8.42 4.68
C GLN A 25 -0.01 -7.97 3.86
N ALA A 26 -0.19 -7.19 2.79
CA ALA A 26 0.93 -6.64 2.02
C ALA A 26 1.79 -5.71 2.90
N ALA A 27 1.16 -4.83 3.67
CA ALA A 27 1.85 -3.96 4.62
C ALA A 27 2.47 -4.77 5.76
N GLU A 28 1.77 -5.76 6.32
CA GLU A 28 2.31 -6.64 7.36
C GLU A 28 3.60 -7.34 6.92
N LYS A 29 3.63 -7.91 5.71
CA LYS A 29 4.83 -8.56 5.17
C LYS A 29 6.00 -7.60 5.00
N MET A 30 5.74 -6.33 4.68
CA MET A 30 6.80 -5.32 4.58
C MET A 30 7.33 -4.92 5.97
N LEU A 31 6.45 -4.77 6.96
CA LEU A 31 6.83 -4.50 8.35
C LEU A 31 7.63 -5.67 8.94
N ALA A 32 7.21 -6.91 8.68
CA ALA A 32 7.91 -8.13 9.11
C ALA A 32 9.33 -8.25 8.51
N ARG A 33 9.61 -7.56 7.40
CA ARG A 33 10.95 -7.46 6.79
C ARG A 33 11.78 -6.31 7.39
N GLY A 34 11.32 -5.68 8.48
CA GLY A 34 12.01 -4.59 9.15
C GLY A 34 11.83 -3.21 8.51
N MET A 35 10.89 -3.04 7.56
CA MET A 35 10.60 -1.69 7.06
C MET A 35 9.83 -0.88 8.11
N SER A 36 10.17 0.41 8.21
CA SER A 36 9.40 1.34 9.03
C SER A 36 8.03 1.63 8.41
N GLY A 37 7.05 1.97 9.24
CA GLY A 37 5.69 2.32 8.77
C GLY A 37 5.67 3.41 7.69
N LYS A 38 6.56 4.40 7.82
CA LYS A 38 6.76 5.46 6.82
C LYS A 38 7.19 4.89 5.46
N ARG A 39 8.22 4.03 5.45
CA ARG A 39 8.75 3.41 4.22
C ARG A 39 7.74 2.46 3.58
N VAL A 40 6.93 1.78 4.38
CA VAL A 40 5.81 0.96 3.89
C VAL A 40 4.76 1.83 3.21
N GLY A 41 4.35 2.93 3.83
CA GLY A 41 3.39 3.88 3.24
C GLY A 41 3.88 4.46 1.91
N GLU A 42 5.15 4.88 1.84
CA GLU A 42 5.78 5.37 0.61
C GLU A 42 5.77 4.31 -0.51
N LYS A 43 6.10 3.06 -0.18
CA LYS A 43 6.14 1.96 -1.16
C LYS A 43 4.75 1.57 -1.67
N LEU A 44 3.74 1.61 -0.79
CA LEU A 44 2.34 1.37 -1.17
C LEU A 44 1.86 2.47 -2.12
N LYS A 45 2.12 3.75 -1.81
CA LYS A 45 1.80 4.87 -2.71
C LYS A 45 2.52 4.73 -4.06
N ALA A 46 3.81 4.41 -4.07
CA ALA A 46 4.55 4.21 -5.31
C ALA A 46 3.98 3.06 -6.17
N THR A 47 3.49 2.00 -5.52
CA THR A 47 2.83 0.86 -6.19
C THR A 47 1.45 1.27 -6.72
N ASP A 48 0.71 2.10 -5.97
CA ASP A 48 -0.56 2.68 -6.39
C ASP A 48 -0.41 3.50 -7.68
N HIS A 49 0.57 4.42 -7.70
CA HIS A 49 0.89 5.23 -8.87
C HIS A 49 1.49 4.43 -10.03
N GLY A 50 2.30 3.40 -9.74
CA GLY A 50 2.95 2.56 -10.76
C GLY A 50 1.97 1.67 -11.55
N ASN A 51 0.85 1.26 -10.93
CA ASN A 51 -0.20 0.49 -11.61
C ASN A 51 -1.21 1.35 -12.38
N TYR A 52 -1.16 2.68 -12.22
CA TYR A 52 -1.96 3.61 -13.03
C TYR A 52 -1.33 3.88 -14.41
N VAL A 53 -0.12 3.38 -14.67
CA VAL A 53 0.55 3.52 -15.96
C VAL A 53 0.11 2.39 -16.90
N ARG A 54 -0.81 2.76 -17.81
CA ARG A 54 -1.12 2.14 -19.11
C ARG A 54 -2.20 1.04 -19.14
N THR A 55 -3.45 1.47 -18.99
CA THR A 55 -4.58 0.91 -19.74
C THR A 55 -5.13 1.94 -20.73
N GLU A 56 -4.27 2.48 -21.60
CA GLU A 56 -4.80 2.99 -22.87
C GLU A 56 -5.07 1.76 -23.75
N PRO A 57 -6.31 1.52 -24.21
CA PRO A 57 -6.57 0.48 -25.17
C PRO A 57 -5.83 0.85 -26.46
N SER A 58 -4.86 0.02 -26.85
CA SER A 58 -4.25 0.11 -28.18
C SER A 58 -5.37 0.10 -29.21
N ARG A 59 -5.57 1.23 -29.89
CA ARG A 59 -6.49 1.40 -31.01
C ARG A 59 -5.97 0.71 -32.25
#